data_AF-A0A8S1TFJ8-F1
#
_entry.id   AF-A0A8S1TFJ8-F1
#
_cell.length_a   1.000
_cell.length_b   1.000
_cell.length_c   1.000
_cell.angle_alpha   90.00
_cell.angle_beta   90.00
_cell.angle_gamma   90.00
#
_symmetry.space_group_name_H-M   'P 1'
#
loop_
_entity.id
_entity.type
_entity.pdbx_description
1 polymer ?
#
loop_
_entity_poly.entity_id
_entity_poly.type
_entity_poly.pdbx_seq_one_letter_code
_entity_poly.pdbx_strand_id
1 'polypeptide(L)'
;MSYHFYPKPFQFYYYPPYIHQLGIHLIHPYNLNNYPQQMSSFQYQPIIGNSSDNCIVIEDDNIQHPPNPNQQLIIQTQTNREQTTQQEQLMILEQPFKKQIQQNDKLNENEPHIRIKVFKQHSSQIDAEYILQYDRILGNEYKKEITIGRKKQQDDKSENCDIYLPHGEKNVEKLHCKLLTEKGFSYSNLLTKSVLIFFSLFRSNKSALKLPFSVRKHIFSFIKEKPQFYLTDNATKAGTFMKIKKDNLRIMQLHYTYLIGADTYFQVIEIKSKSTQMKFKKNKDLNQFYNALAKEHLKKGTKIHGLTLEENEQLNLLINEFRTNNLRPRISNKLNQYDRPYLKFSFNSASVNQIQSHIFIANYDQESVFKIGRSQECDVIVNINTVSRRQAQIIYKNNEWFIHDGEGIRESANGTWQSLQNYSSRNHEKKTQSKPSLIEDQMEVKISDNIIKFDFVNFGVTKKRKLNQALIQDLLQ
;
A
#
# COMPACT_ATOMS: atom_id res chain seq x y z
N MET A 1 -50.62 -31.17 6.31
CA MET A 1 -49.76 -30.97 5.13
C MET A 1 -48.36 -30.62 5.61
N SER A 2 -47.45 -31.59 5.63
CA SER A 2 -46.08 -31.44 6.12
C SER A 2 -45.13 -31.24 4.94
N TYR A 3 -44.57 -30.04 4.81
CA TYR A 3 -43.51 -29.76 3.83
C TYR A 3 -42.19 -30.34 4.34
N HIS A 4 -41.71 -31.41 3.70
CA HIS A 4 -40.32 -31.85 3.82
C HIS A 4 -39.44 -31.03 2.89
N PHE A 5 -38.67 -30.09 3.45
CA PHE A 5 -37.57 -29.44 2.74
C PHE A 5 -36.37 -30.39 2.75
N TYR A 6 -36.16 -31.09 1.63
CA TYR A 6 -34.87 -31.72 1.35
C TYR A 6 -33.86 -30.63 0.98
N PRO A 7 -32.67 -30.57 1.61
CA PRO A 7 -31.59 -29.73 1.13
C PRO A 7 -31.12 -30.28 -0.22
N LYS A 8 -31.20 -29.47 -1.28
CA LYS A 8 -30.53 -29.78 -2.55
C LYS A 8 -29.02 -29.90 -2.28
N PRO A 9 -28.35 -31.02 -2.65
CA PRO A 9 -26.91 -31.08 -2.60
C PRO A 9 -26.33 -30.07 -3.58
N PHE A 10 -25.47 -29.17 -3.08
CA PHE A 10 -24.61 -28.36 -3.93
C PHE A 10 -23.65 -29.28 -4.67
N GLN A 11 -23.91 -29.53 -5.95
CA GLN A 11 -22.96 -30.16 -6.85
C GLN A 11 -21.84 -29.18 -7.14
N PHE A 12 -20.63 -29.49 -6.69
CA PHE A 12 -19.42 -28.87 -7.22
C PHE A 12 -19.29 -29.31 -8.70
N TYR A 13 -19.79 -28.51 -9.63
CA TYR A 13 -19.43 -28.62 -11.06
C TYR A 13 -18.01 -28.10 -11.30
N TYR A 14 -17.03 -28.60 -10.54
CA TYR A 14 -15.60 -28.45 -10.82
C TYR A 14 -14.86 -29.67 -10.26
N TYR A 15 -15.08 -30.82 -10.90
CA TYR A 15 -14.08 -31.87 -10.95
C TYR A 15 -13.15 -31.56 -12.13
N PRO A 16 -11.86 -31.23 -11.92
CA PRO A 16 -10.88 -31.45 -12.96
C PRO A 16 -10.43 -32.92 -12.89
N PRO A 17 -10.59 -33.73 -13.95
CA PRO A 17 -9.98 -35.07 -14.01
C PRO A 17 -8.44 -35.04 -14.06
N TYR A 18 -7.79 -33.89 -13.93
CA TYR A 18 -6.36 -33.70 -14.22
C TYR A 18 -5.43 -33.52 -13.00
N ILE A 19 -5.93 -33.63 -11.76
CA ILE A 19 -5.02 -33.67 -10.58
C ILE A 19 -4.14 -34.94 -10.57
N HIS A 20 -4.46 -35.95 -11.39
CA HIS A 20 -3.60 -37.13 -11.55
C HIS A 20 -2.32 -36.89 -12.37
N GLN A 21 -2.11 -35.73 -13.00
CA GLN A 21 -0.94 -35.47 -13.85
C GLN A 21 0.06 -34.45 -13.29
N LEU A 22 -0.23 -33.80 -12.16
CA LEU A 22 0.79 -33.03 -11.46
C LEU A 22 1.58 -33.97 -10.56
N GLY A 23 2.68 -34.50 -11.10
CA GLY A 23 3.73 -35.20 -10.36
C GLY A 23 4.38 -34.27 -9.35
N ILE A 24 3.67 -33.96 -8.26
CA ILE A 24 4.26 -33.34 -7.09
C ILE A 24 5.05 -34.44 -6.39
N HIS A 25 6.39 -34.39 -6.50
CA HIS A 25 7.26 -35.22 -5.69
C HIS A 25 6.85 -35.05 -4.22
N LEU A 26 6.34 -36.14 -3.63
CA LEU A 26 6.06 -36.24 -2.22
C LEU A 26 7.37 -36.03 -1.47
N ILE A 27 7.48 -34.92 -0.74
CA ILE A 27 8.57 -34.71 0.21
C ILE A 27 8.45 -35.82 1.26
N HIS A 28 9.50 -36.63 1.39
CA HIS A 28 9.58 -37.67 2.41
C HIS A 28 9.40 -37.07 3.82
N PRO A 29 8.70 -37.75 4.73
CA PRO A 29 8.57 -37.28 6.10
C PRO A 29 9.96 -37.29 6.77
N TYR A 30 10.39 -36.12 7.26
CA TYR A 30 11.55 -36.00 8.13
C TYR A 30 11.32 -36.80 9.41
N ASN A 31 12.27 -37.68 9.72
CA ASN A 31 12.30 -38.48 10.93
C ASN A 31 12.76 -37.58 12.09
N LEU A 32 11.81 -37.18 12.95
CA LEU A 32 12.08 -36.44 14.19
C LEU A 32 12.51 -37.45 15.27
N ASN A 33 13.80 -37.80 15.26
CA ASN A 33 14.48 -38.37 16.41
C ASN A 33 15.99 -38.17 16.21
N ASN A 34 16.52 -37.13 16.87
CA ASN A 34 17.86 -37.08 17.46
C ASN A 34 18.10 -35.68 18.02
N TYR A 35 17.82 -35.51 19.31
CA TYR A 35 18.55 -34.54 20.13
C TYR A 35 19.84 -35.21 20.61
N PRO A 36 20.98 -34.52 20.56
CA PRO A 36 21.99 -34.70 21.57
C PRO A 36 22.19 -33.44 22.40
N GLN A 37 22.51 -33.73 23.65
CA GLN A 37 22.77 -32.81 24.75
C GLN A 37 23.97 -31.90 24.48
N GLN A 38 23.98 -30.78 25.21
CA GLN A 38 25.12 -29.88 25.37
C GLN A 38 26.36 -30.61 25.87
N MET A 39 27.55 -30.21 25.39
CA MET A 39 28.73 -29.90 26.20
C MET A 39 29.81 -29.19 25.36
N SER A 40 30.67 -28.49 26.08
CA SER A 40 31.65 -27.43 25.77
C SER A 40 32.85 -27.74 24.86
N SER A 41 33.33 -26.66 24.22
CA SER A 41 34.70 -26.23 23.83
C SER A 41 35.83 -27.27 23.65
N PHE A 42 36.56 -27.19 22.53
CA PHE A 42 38.04 -27.02 22.49
C PHE A 42 38.51 -26.64 21.07
N GLN A 43 39.54 -25.77 21.01
CA GLN A 43 40.27 -25.34 19.81
C GLN A 43 41.11 -26.48 19.23
N TYR A 44 41.38 -26.51 17.92
CA TYR A 44 42.70 -26.73 17.30
C TYR A 44 42.63 -26.58 15.76
N GLN A 45 43.64 -25.92 15.20
CA GLN A 45 44.14 -25.96 13.81
C GLN A 45 45.65 -26.30 13.89
N PRO A 46 46.41 -26.46 12.78
CA PRO A 46 46.18 -27.17 11.51
C PRO A 46 47.36 -28.13 11.19
N ILE A 47 47.27 -29.02 10.19
CA ILE A 47 48.45 -29.69 9.59
C ILE A 47 48.31 -29.84 8.07
N ILE A 48 49.43 -29.53 7.39
CA ILE A 48 49.76 -29.59 5.97
C ILE A 48 50.17 -31.02 5.56
N GLY A 49 49.87 -31.45 4.33
CA GLY A 49 50.50 -32.63 3.73
C GLY A 49 50.15 -32.82 2.25
N ASN A 50 51.15 -32.63 1.38
CA ASN A 50 51.14 -32.96 -0.06
C ASN A 50 51.40 -34.46 -0.28
N SER A 51 50.83 -35.07 -1.34
CA SER A 51 51.58 -35.71 -2.45
C SER A 51 50.71 -36.66 -3.31
N SER A 52 50.76 -36.42 -4.64
CA SER A 52 50.90 -37.34 -5.78
C SER A 52 49.99 -38.57 -6.00
N ASP A 53 49.52 -38.62 -7.26
CA ASP A 53 49.33 -39.77 -8.15
C ASP A 53 48.16 -40.75 -7.94
N ASN A 54 47.17 -40.66 -8.85
CA ASN A 54 46.88 -41.75 -9.80
C ASN A 54 45.83 -41.30 -10.84
N CYS A 55 46.25 -41.28 -12.11
CA CYS A 55 45.41 -41.08 -13.28
C CYS A 55 44.62 -42.37 -13.57
N ILE A 56 43.31 -42.24 -13.80
CA ILE A 56 42.50 -43.26 -14.49
C ILE A 56 42.09 -42.66 -15.83
N VAL A 57 42.59 -43.27 -16.89
CA VAL A 57 42.20 -43.05 -18.29
C VAL A 57 40.98 -43.92 -18.54
N ILE A 58 39.88 -43.31 -19.01
CA ILE A 58 38.79 -44.02 -19.68
C ILE A 58 38.74 -43.42 -21.09
N GLU A 59 39.12 -44.24 -22.06
CA GLU A 59 38.95 -44.00 -23.49
C GLU A 59 37.48 -44.26 -23.82
N ASP A 60 36.80 -43.27 -24.41
CA ASP A 60 35.54 -43.48 -25.11
C ASP A 60 35.69 -42.93 -26.53
N ASP A 61 35.87 -43.86 -27.45
CA ASP A 61 35.70 -43.65 -28.88
C ASP A 61 34.22 -43.32 -29.16
N ASN A 62 33.94 -42.08 -29.57
CA ASN A 62 32.72 -41.77 -30.29
C ASN A 62 33.00 -40.77 -31.41
N ILE A 63 33.26 -41.35 -32.59
CA ILE A 63 33.26 -40.67 -33.88
C ILE A 63 31.83 -40.18 -34.16
N GLN A 64 31.57 -38.89 -34.01
CA GLN A 64 30.36 -38.26 -34.54
C GLN A 64 30.55 -37.94 -36.02
N HIS A 65 29.76 -38.60 -36.88
CA HIS A 65 29.56 -38.18 -38.25
C HIS A 65 28.76 -36.86 -38.30
N PRO A 66 29.04 -35.96 -39.26
CA PRO A 66 28.26 -34.74 -39.44
C PRO A 66 26.81 -35.08 -39.81
N PRO A 67 25.80 -34.41 -39.23
CA PRO A 67 24.42 -34.69 -39.55
C PRO A 67 24.09 -34.22 -40.96
N ASN A 68 23.27 -35.02 -41.63
CA ASN A 68 22.77 -34.80 -42.97
C ASN A 68 21.92 -33.51 -43.02
N PRO A 69 22.19 -32.54 -43.93
CA PRO A 69 21.52 -31.23 -43.96
C PRO A 69 20.00 -31.28 -44.18
N ASN A 70 19.42 -32.43 -44.54
CA ASN A 70 17.98 -32.60 -44.71
C ASN A 70 17.19 -32.88 -43.41
N GLN A 71 17.84 -33.10 -42.25
CA GLN A 71 17.12 -33.34 -40.98
C GLN A 71 16.90 -32.07 -40.12
N GLN A 72 17.59 -30.95 -40.40
CA GLN A 72 17.42 -29.72 -39.62
C GLN A 72 16.14 -28.94 -39.94
N LEU A 73 15.57 -29.10 -41.14
CA LEU A 73 14.29 -28.46 -41.53
C LEU A 73 13.05 -29.11 -40.88
N ILE A 74 13.13 -30.38 -40.48
CA ILE A 74 12.01 -31.10 -39.86
C ILE A 74 11.92 -30.79 -38.35
N ILE A 75 13.06 -30.58 -37.68
CA ILE A 75 13.10 -30.26 -36.24
C ILE A 75 12.68 -28.80 -35.96
N GLN A 76 12.95 -27.87 -36.89
CA GLN A 76 12.47 -26.47 -36.78
C GLN A 76 10.96 -26.31 -37.06
N THR A 77 10.34 -27.24 -37.80
CA THR A 77 8.88 -27.20 -38.03
C THR A 77 8.09 -27.85 -36.89
N GLN A 78 8.67 -28.80 -36.14
CA GLN A 78 8.04 -29.40 -34.96
C GLN A 78 8.09 -28.49 -33.72
N THR A 79 9.20 -27.80 -33.48
CA THR A 79 9.32 -26.85 -32.36
C THR A 79 8.43 -25.60 -32.51
N ASN A 80 8.23 -25.11 -33.74
CA ASN A 80 7.27 -24.03 -34.01
C ASN A 80 5.80 -24.49 -33.87
N ARG A 81 5.47 -25.74 -34.25
CA ARG A 81 4.12 -26.28 -34.02
C ARG A 81 3.80 -26.39 -32.54
N GLU A 82 4.71 -26.91 -31.71
CA GLU A 82 4.45 -27.06 -30.27
C GLU A 82 4.29 -25.73 -29.51
N GLN A 83 5.05 -24.70 -29.88
CA GLN A 83 4.87 -23.36 -29.30
C GLN A 83 3.55 -22.71 -29.73
N THR A 84 3.12 -22.93 -30.97
CA THR A 84 1.83 -22.43 -31.47
C THR A 84 0.66 -23.12 -30.78
N THR A 85 0.74 -24.45 -30.57
CA THR A 85 -0.31 -25.21 -29.87
C THR A 85 -0.40 -24.85 -28.39
N GLN A 86 0.71 -24.51 -27.71
CA GLN A 86 0.68 -24.05 -26.31
C GLN A 86 0.10 -22.63 -26.18
N GLN A 87 0.40 -21.71 -27.11
CA GLN A 87 -0.25 -20.40 -27.15
C GLN A 87 -1.74 -20.48 -27.53
N GLU A 88 -2.12 -21.37 -28.46
CA GLU A 88 -3.51 -21.64 -28.78
C GLU A 88 -4.27 -22.29 -27.62
N GLN A 89 -3.66 -23.24 -26.89
CA GLN A 89 -4.26 -23.85 -25.70
C GLN A 89 -4.44 -22.85 -24.54
N LEU A 90 -3.49 -21.91 -24.36
CA LEU A 90 -3.66 -20.79 -23.41
C LEU A 90 -4.78 -19.83 -23.85
N MET A 91 -4.91 -19.54 -25.15
CA MET A 91 -6.03 -18.75 -25.68
C MET A 91 -7.38 -19.47 -25.53
N ILE A 92 -7.43 -20.80 -25.73
CA ILE A 92 -8.64 -21.60 -25.57
C ILE A 92 -9.10 -21.65 -24.11
N LEU A 93 -8.19 -21.52 -23.13
CA LEU A 93 -8.57 -21.44 -21.71
C LEU A 93 -9.21 -20.09 -21.32
N GLU A 94 -8.88 -18.99 -22.00
CA GLU A 94 -9.47 -17.67 -21.74
C GLU A 94 -10.82 -17.44 -22.45
N GLN A 95 -11.09 -18.16 -23.54
CA GLN A 95 -12.32 -17.97 -24.34
C GLN A 95 -13.65 -18.38 -23.67
N PRO A 96 -13.77 -19.44 -22.83
CA PRO A 96 -15.06 -19.80 -22.23
C PRO A 96 -15.53 -18.76 -21.20
N PHE A 97 -14.62 -18.02 -20.55
CA PHE A 97 -14.98 -16.99 -19.58
C PHE A 97 -15.59 -15.74 -20.25
N LYS A 98 -15.06 -15.31 -21.40
CA LYS A 98 -15.57 -14.11 -22.10
C LYS A 98 -17.00 -14.27 -22.64
N LYS A 99 -17.38 -15.47 -23.11
CA LYS A 99 -18.73 -15.72 -23.64
C LYS A 99 -19.83 -15.84 -22.59
N GLN A 100 -19.53 -16.29 -21.37
CA GLN A 100 -20.53 -16.36 -20.29
C GLN A 100 -20.81 -15.00 -19.62
N ILE A 101 -19.87 -14.06 -19.66
CA ILE A 101 -19.97 -12.75 -18.98
C ILE A 101 -20.84 -11.73 -19.75
N GLN A 102 -21.08 -11.95 -21.05
CA GLN A 102 -21.90 -11.07 -21.89
C GLN A 102 -23.39 -11.02 -21.50
N GLN A 103 -23.87 -11.91 -20.61
CA GLN A 103 -25.32 -12.14 -20.50
C GLN A 103 -26.08 -11.40 -19.40
N ASN A 104 -25.50 -10.54 -18.58
CA ASN A 104 -26.30 -9.61 -17.77
C ASN A 104 -25.45 -8.44 -17.26
N ASP A 105 -25.72 -7.22 -17.75
CA ASP A 105 -25.26 -5.96 -17.13
C ASP A 105 -25.99 -5.64 -15.82
N LYS A 106 -26.83 -6.56 -15.34
CA LYS A 106 -27.53 -6.44 -14.07
C LYS A 106 -26.59 -6.79 -12.92
N LEU A 107 -26.57 -5.93 -11.91
CA LEU A 107 -25.88 -6.18 -10.65
C LEU A 107 -26.35 -7.49 -10.02
N ASN A 108 -25.41 -8.38 -9.67
CA ASN A 108 -25.71 -9.48 -8.76
C ASN A 108 -25.48 -9.02 -7.32
N GLU A 109 -26.57 -8.67 -6.62
CA GLU A 109 -26.52 -8.14 -5.24
C GLU A 109 -26.01 -9.14 -4.21
N ASN A 110 -25.98 -10.44 -4.53
CA ASN A 110 -25.50 -11.48 -3.61
C ASN A 110 -23.98 -11.69 -3.70
N GLU A 111 -23.34 -11.14 -4.72
CA GLU A 111 -21.93 -11.36 -5.00
C GLU A 111 -21.09 -10.17 -4.52
N PRO A 112 -19.80 -10.39 -4.22
CA PRO A 112 -18.88 -9.31 -3.86
C PRO A 112 -18.82 -8.25 -4.96
N HIS A 113 -18.95 -6.98 -4.58
CA HIS A 113 -18.83 -5.85 -5.49
C HIS A 113 -18.40 -4.59 -4.74
N ILE A 114 -17.77 -3.65 -5.45
CA ILE A 114 -17.41 -2.34 -4.91
C ILE A 114 -18.34 -1.30 -5.51
N ARG A 115 -19.03 -0.54 -4.67
CA ARG A 115 -19.75 0.67 -5.10
C ARG A 115 -18.79 1.84 -5.02
N ILE A 116 -18.60 2.51 -6.15
CA ILE A 116 -17.72 3.67 -6.30
C ILE A 116 -18.61 4.88 -6.48
N LYS A 117 -18.77 5.67 -5.43
CA LYS A 117 -19.63 6.86 -5.41
C LYS A 117 -18.79 8.11 -5.61
N VAL A 118 -19.23 8.98 -6.50
CA VAL A 118 -18.61 10.26 -6.78
C VAL A 118 -19.54 11.37 -6.31
N PHE A 119 -19.00 12.29 -5.53
CA PHE A 119 -19.73 13.46 -5.04
C PHE A 119 -18.85 14.70 -5.12
N LYS A 120 -19.48 15.86 -5.29
CA LYS A 120 -18.82 17.16 -5.11
C LYS A 120 -18.42 17.37 -3.65
N GLN A 121 -17.26 17.96 -3.43
CA GLN A 121 -16.82 18.38 -2.11
C GLN A 121 -17.89 19.28 -1.44
N HIS A 122 -18.21 18.99 -0.18
CA HIS A 122 -19.29 19.62 0.61
C HIS A 122 -20.72 19.29 0.17
N SER A 123 -20.92 18.46 -0.85
CA SER A 123 -22.22 17.91 -1.20
C SER A 123 -22.43 16.56 -0.53
N SER A 124 -23.64 16.32 -0.02
CA SER A 124 -24.09 14.98 0.38
C SER A 124 -24.77 14.22 -0.78
N GLN A 125 -25.06 14.92 -1.88
CA GLN A 125 -25.67 14.32 -3.06
C GLN A 125 -24.62 13.54 -3.85
N ILE A 126 -24.97 12.30 -4.21
CA ILE A 126 -24.18 11.45 -5.09
C ILE A 126 -24.41 11.94 -6.52
N ASP A 127 -23.34 12.34 -7.20
CA ASP A 127 -23.40 12.82 -8.58
C ASP A 127 -23.34 11.65 -9.58
N ALA A 128 -22.56 10.62 -9.25
CA ALA A 128 -22.46 9.39 -10.02
C ALA A 128 -22.16 8.19 -9.12
N GLU A 129 -22.67 7.02 -9.49
CA GLU A 129 -22.36 5.75 -8.84
C GLU A 129 -21.96 4.73 -9.91
N TYR A 130 -20.83 4.07 -9.67
CA TYR A 130 -20.32 3.00 -10.52
C TYR A 130 -20.21 1.74 -9.70
N ILE A 131 -20.43 0.58 -10.33
CA ILE A 131 -20.31 -0.70 -9.65
C ILE A 131 -19.22 -1.51 -10.32
N LEU A 132 -18.20 -1.84 -9.55
CA LEU A 132 -17.12 -2.71 -9.93
C LEU A 132 -17.42 -4.13 -9.43
N GLN A 133 -17.66 -5.05 -10.35
CA GLN A 133 -17.94 -6.46 -10.08
C GLN A 133 -17.24 -7.33 -11.14
N TYR A 134 -16.58 -8.42 -10.71
CA TYR A 134 -15.80 -9.29 -11.60
C TYR A 134 -14.72 -8.56 -12.42
N ASP A 135 -14.02 -7.63 -11.78
CA ASP A 135 -12.93 -6.83 -12.35
C ASP A 135 -13.38 -5.98 -13.57
N ARG A 136 -14.68 -5.66 -13.66
CA ARG A 136 -15.23 -4.72 -14.63
C ARG A 136 -16.20 -3.73 -13.99
N ILE A 137 -16.32 -2.56 -14.57
CA ILE A 137 -17.44 -1.65 -14.29
C ILE A 137 -18.66 -2.21 -15.03
N LEU A 138 -19.81 -2.31 -14.36
CA LEU A 138 -21.05 -2.76 -15.02
C LEU A 138 -21.37 -1.86 -16.23
N GLY A 139 -21.71 -2.47 -17.37
CA GLY A 139 -21.88 -1.78 -18.65
C GLY A 139 -20.59 -1.55 -19.46
N ASN A 140 -19.41 -1.85 -18.90
CA ASN A 140 -18.12 -1.78 -19.59
C ASN A 140 -17.53 -3.17 -19.84
N GLU A 141 -16.58 -3.21 -20.78
CA GLU A 141 -15.75 -4.40 -21.01
C GLU A 141 -14.84 -4.71 -19.81
N TYR A 142 -14.45 -5.98 -19.69
CA TYR A 142 -13.49 -6.42 -18.69
C TYR A 142 -12.13 -5.76 -18.89
N LYS A 143 -11.57 -5.18 -17.81
CA LYS A 143 -10.25 -4.56 -17.82
C LYS A 143 -9.53 -4.78 -16.50
N LYS A 144 -8.25 -5.12 -16.57
CA LYS A 144 -7.35 -5.16 -15.40
C LYS A 144 -7.05 -3.77 -14.83
N GLU A 145 -7.27 -2.72 -15.63
CA GLU A 145 -7.07 -1.33 -15.26
C GLU A 145 -8.33 -0.54 -15.60
N ILE A 146 -8.94 0.06 -14.58
CA ILE A 146 -10.10 0.95 -14.71
C ILE A 146 -9.59 2.38 -14.65
N THR A 147 -9.88 3.15 -15.67
CA THR A 147 -9.38 4.52 -15.84
C THR A 147 -10.35 5.54 -15.25
N ILE A 148 -9.83 6.51 -14.50
CA ILE A 148 -10.62 7.57 -13.87
C ILE A 148 -10.11 8.94 -14.37
N GLY A 149 -11.00 9.79 -14.87
CA GLY A 149 -10.62 11.08 -15.43
C GLY A 149 -11.81 11.95 -15.85
N ARG A 150 -11.54 13.02 -16.59
CA ARG A 150 -12.59 13.90 -17.12
C ARG A 150 -13.22 13.34 -18.39
N LYS A 151 -14.49 13.69 -18.64
CA LYS A 151 -15.17 13.39 -19.91
C LYS A 151 -14.51 14.16 -21.06
N LYS A 152 -14.28 13.50 -22.20
CA LYS A 152 -13.82 14.18 -23.43
C LYS A 152 -14.99 14.96 -24.06
N GLN A 153 -14.70 16.12 -24.64
CA GLN A 153 -15.60 16.77 -25.60
C GLN A 153 -15.72 15.89 -26.85
N GLN A 154 -16.86 15.98 -27.51
CA GLN A 154 -17.52 14.92 -28.31
C GLN A 154 -16.74 14.40 -29.55
N ASP A 155 -15.60 14.98 -29.92
CA ASP A 155 -14.93 14.74 -31.22
C ASP A 155 -13.74 13.76 -31.20
N ASP A 156 -13.17 13.43 -30.03
CA ASP A 156 -12.00 12.55 -29.91
C ASP A 156 -12.40 11.09 -29.61
N LYS A 157 -12.57 10.26 -30.64
CA LYS A 157 -12.97 8.83 -30.51
C LYS A 157 -11.95 7.91 -29.80
N SER A 158 -10.76 8.38 -29.45
CA SER A 158 -9.62 7.48 -29.19
C SER A 158 -9.44 6.99 -27.75
N GLU A 159 -10.02 7.59 -26.70
CA GLU A 159 -9.84 7.08 -25.32
C GLU A 159 -10.98 7.54 -24.40
N ASN A 160 -11.83 6.60 -23.99
CA ASN A 160 -12.89 6.83 -23.01
C ASN A 160 -12.40 6.39 -21.61
N CYS A 161 -12.61 7.23 -20.60
CA CYS A 161 -12.45 6.83 -19.21
C CYS A 161 -13.57 5.87 -18.82
N ASP A 162 -13.27 4.95 -17.90
CA ASP A 162 -14.27 4.04 -17.35
C ASP A 162 -15.12 4.72 -16.27
N ILE A 163 -14.51 5.63 -15.50
CA ILE A 163 -15.16 6.44 -14.46
C ILE A 163 -14.94 7.91 -14.77
N TYR A 164 -16.02 8.67 -14.90
CA TYR A 164 -15.97 10.09 -15.22
C TYR A 164 -16.16 10.94 -13.98
N LEU A 165 -15.35 11.99 -13.87
CA LEU A 165 -15.45 12.98 -12.79
C LEU A 165 -16.23 14.21 -13.28
N PRO A 166 -17.40 14.51 -12.68
CA PRO A 166 -18.30 15.56 -13.19
C PRO A 166 -17.82 16.98 -12.86
N HIS A 167 -16.96 17.18 -11.86
CA HIS A 167 -16.56 18.52 -11.40
C HIS A 167 -15.09 18.84 -11.68
N GLY A 168 -14.77 20.14 -11.78
CA GLY A 168 -13.38 20.61 -11.77
C GLY A 168 -12.58 20.31 -13.04
N GLU A 169 -13.22 20.35 -14.21
CA GLU A 169 -12.67 19.95 -15.53
C GLU A 169 -11.26 20.49 -15.87
N LYS A 170 -10.89 21.66 -15.33
CA LYS A 170 -9.57 22.28 -15.57
C LYS A 170 -8.45 21.60 -14.77
N ASN A 171 -8.76 21.08 -13.58
CA ASN A 171 -7.78 20.46 -12.68
C ASN A 171 -7.82 18.92 -12.75
N VAL A 172 -8.86 18.35 -13.37
CA VAL A 172 -8.93 16.93 -13.68
C VAL A 172 -8.31 16.68 -15.06
N GLU A 173 -7.38 15.73 -15.13
CA GLU A 173 -6.73 15.37 -16.39
C GLU A 173 -7.59 14.36 -17.17
N LYS A 174 -7.35 14.23 -18.50
CA LYS A 174 -8.05 13.25 -19.34
C LYS A 174 -7.95 11.85 -18.73
N LEU A 175 -6.75 11.44 -18.31
CA LEU A 175 -6.50 10.22 -17.57
C LEU A 175 -5.81 10.59 -16.25
N HIS A 176 -6.56 10.63 -15.15
CA HIS A 176 -6.07 11.18 -13.89
C HIS A 176 -5.44 10.09 -13.00
N CYS A 177 -6.19 9.03 -12.72
CA CYS A 177 -5.70 7.90 -11.93
C CYS A 177 -6.23 6.58 -12.50
N LYS A 178 -5.67 5.47 -12.04
CA LYS A 178 -6.08 4.11 -12.41
C LYS A 178 -6.39 3.28 -11.18
N LEU A 179 -7.45 2.49 -11.30
CA LEU A 179 -7.83 1.44 -10.38
C LEU A 179 -7.36 0.09 -10.95
N LEU A 180 -6.41 -0.55 -10.28
CA LEU A 180 -5.84 -1.83 -10.66
C LEU A 180 -6.63 -2.96 -10.01
N THR A 181 -7.12 -3.89 -10.84
CA THR A 181 -7.97 -5.02 -10.46
C THR A 181 -7.29 -6.37 -10.65
N GLU A 182 -6.00 -6.41 -11.02
CA GLU A 182 -5.25 -7.66 -11.25
C GLU A 182 -5.26 -8.61 -10.04
N LYS A 183 -5.26 -8.07 -8.82
CA LYS A 183 -5.37 -8.84 -7.57
C LYS A 183 -6.79 -8.84 -6.99
N GLY A 184 -7.77 -8.45 -7.78
CA GLY A 184 -9.16 -8.23 -7.39
C GLY A 184 -9.98 -9.52 -7.31
N PHE A 185 -11.10 -9.56 -8.01
CA PHE A 185 -12.08 -10.64 -7.88
C PHE A 185 -11.56 -11.95 -8.46
N SER A 186 -11.02 -11.92 -9.68
CA SER A 186 -10.46 -13.08 -10.37
C SER A 186 -9.32 -13.72 -9.58
N TYR A 187 -8.43 -12.91 -9.01
CA TYR A 187 -7.30 -13.36 -8.22
C TYR A 187 -7.72 -14.17 -7.00
N SER A 188 -8.80 -13.77 -6.33
CA SER A 188 -9.29 -14.52 -5.16
C SER A 188 -9.70 -15.96 -5.50
N ASN A 189 -10.02 -16.25 -6.77
CA ASN A 189 -10.40 -17.59 -7.20
C ASN A 189 -9.21 -18.46 -7.60
N LEU A 190 -7.97 -17.95 -7.52
CA LEU A 190 -6.78 -18.73 -7.77
C LEU A 190 -6.55 -19.78 -6.68
N LEU A 191 -6.18 -20.99 -7.11
CA LEU A 191 -5.75 -22.07 -6.22
C LEU A 191 -4.34 -21.79 -5.72
N THR A 192 -4.23 -21.04 -4.63
CA THR A 192 -2.93 -20.75 -3.99
C THR A 192 -2.35 -22.02 -3.36
N LYS A 193 -1.04 -22.04 -3.12
CA LYS A 193 -0.37 -23.15 -2.42
C LYS A 193 -1.03 -23.46 -1.08
N SER A 194 -1.41 -22.43 -0.32
CA SER A 194 -2.10 -22.58 0.97
C SER A 194 -3.48 -23.23 0.81
N VAL A 195 -4.24 -22.85 -0.22
CA VAL A 195 -5.53 -23.48 -0.55
C VAL A 195 -5.35 -24.94 -0.97
N LEU A 196 -4.32 -25.25 -1.76
CA LEU A 196 -4.01 -26.62 -2.16
C LEU A 196 -3.61 -27.49 -0.95
N ILE A 197 -2.79 -26.96 -0.04
CA ILE A 197 -2.43 -27.63 1.22
C ILE A 197 -3.68 -27.84 2.08
N PHE A 198 -4.57 -26.85 2.15
CA PHE A 198 -5.82 -26.98 2.88
C PHE A 198 -6.66 -28.13 2.32
N PHE A 199 -6.85 -28.21 1.00
CA PHE A 199 -7.61 -29.33 0.40
C PHE A 199 -6.90 -30.67 0.53
N SER A 200 -5.56 -30.72 0.43
CA SER A 200 -4.79 -31.95 0.61
C SER A 200 -4.90 -32.49 2.04
N LEU A 201 -5.00 -31.61 3.05
CA LEU A 201 -5.26 -32.00 4.43
C LEU A 201 -6.55 -32.81 4.55
N PHE A 202 -7.66 -32.37 3.94
CA PHE A 202 -8.92 -33.12 3.98
C PHE A 202 -8.88 -34.39 3.14
N ARG A 203 -8.04 -34.44 2.11
CA ARG A 203 -7.86 -35.68 1.34
C ARG A 203 -7.11 -36.74 2.13
N SER A 204 -6.05 -36.35 2.84
CA SER A 204 -5.11 -37.29 3.45
C SER A 204 -5.39 -37.57 4.94
N ASN A 205 -6.13 -36.70 5.64
CA ASN A 205 -6.34 -36.80 7.09
C ASN A 205 -7.81 -37.10 7.43
N LYS A 206 -8.06 -38.32 7.93
CA LYS A 206 -9.40 -38.78 8.36
C LYS A 206 -10.01 -37.92 9.48
N SER A 207 -9.19 -37.35 10.36
CA SER A 207 -9.67 -36.47 11.45
C SER A 207 -10.12 -35.12 10.92
N ALA A 208 -9.39 -34.55 9.93
CA ALA A 208 -9.79 -33.31 9.29
C ALA A 208 -11.14 -33.46 8.56
N LEU A 209 -11.40 -34.61 7.92
CA LEU A 209 -12.69 -34.89 7.28
C LEU A 209 -13.90 -34.85 8.23
N LYS A 210 -13.69 -35.13 9.52
CA LYS A 210 -14.73 -35.07 10.55
C LYS A 210 -15.12 -33.64 10.94
N LEU A 211 -14.36 -32.63 10.51
CA LEU A 211 -14.69 -31.24 10.83
C LEU A 211 -16.04 -30.84 10.19
N PRO A 212 -16.92 -30.14 10.94
CA PRO A 212 -18.16 -29.60 10.39
C PRO A 212 -17.92 -28.74 9.16
N PHE A 213 -18.88 -28.73 8.23
CA PHE A 213 -18.77 -27.94 6.99
C PHE A 213 -18.63 -26.44 7.28
N SER A 214 -19.32 -25.92 8.30
CA SER A 214 -19.21 -24.54 8.78
C SER A 214 -17.77 -24.18 9.13
N VAL A 215 -17.10 -25.03 9.92
CA VAL A 215 -15.69 -24.86 10.31
C VAL A 215 -14.77 -24.91 9.10
N ARG A 216 -14.95 -25.88 8.21
CA ARG A 216 -14.17 -25.98 6.95
C ARG A 216 -14.31 -24.72 6.11
N LYS A 217 -15.53 -24.23 5.92
CA LYS A 217 -15.82 -23.00 5.19
C LYS A 217 -15.16 -21.79 5.86
N HIS A 218 -15.16 -21.72 7.18
CA HIS A 218 -14.52 -20.64 7.93
C HIS A 218 -12.99 -20.67 7.78
N ILE A 219 -12.34 -21.82 7.94
CA ILE A 219 -10.91 -21.96 7.72
C ILE A 219 -10.55 -21.59 6.27
N PHE A 220 -11.32 -22.09 5.30
CA PHE A 220 -11.13 -21.73 3.90
C PHE A 220 -11.21 -20.22 3.67
N SER A 221 -12.15 -19.52 4.33
CA SER A 221 -12.27 -18.06 4.21
C SER A 221 -11.07 -17.27 4.78
N PHE A 222 -10.30 -17.87 5.69
CA PHE A 222 -9.04 -17.30 6.20
C PHE A 222 -7.85 -17.58 5.28
N ILE A 223 -7.83 -18.76 4.67
CA ILE A 223 -6.73 -19.21 3.81
C ILE A 223 -6.85 -18.60 2.41
N LYS A 224 -8.09 -18.40 1.93
CA LYS A 224 -8.37 -17.77 0.64
C LYS A 224 -7.81 -16.34 0.66
N GLU A 225 -7.00 -16.01 -0.34
CA GLU A 225 -6.49 -14.66 -0.49
C GLU A 225 -7.67 -13.71 -0.76
N LYS A 226 -7.69 -12.62 0.00
CA LYS A 226 -8.74 -11.62 -0.14
C LYS A 226 -8.49 -10.79 -1.40
N PRO A 227 -9.54 -10.44 -2.16
CA PRO A 227 -9.41 -9.46 -3.24
C PRO A 227 -8.72 -8.19 -2.76
N GLN A 228 -7.75 -7.72 -3.53
CA GLN A 228 -7.01 -6.49 -3.31
C GLN A 228 -7.11 -5.59 -4.54
N PHE A 229 -7.43 -4.33 -4.28
CA PHE A 229 -7.57 -3.31 -5.31
C PHE A 229 -6.59 -2.19 -5.00
N TYR A 230 -5.98 -1.63 -6.03
CA TYR A 230 -4.99 -0.58 -5.85
C TYR A 230 -5.31 0.65 -6.68
N LEU A 231 -4.98 1.81 -6.16
CA LEU A 231 -5.10 3.09 -6.84
C LEU A 231 -3.72 3.64 -7.16
N THR A 232 -3.51 4.09 -8.40
CA THR A 232 -2.31 4.80 -8.84
C THR A 232 -2.67 6.14 -9.46
N ASP A 233 -1.92 7.18 -9.13
CA ASP A 233 -2.01 8.48 -9.79
C ASP A 233 -1.09 8.51 -11.02
N ASN A 234 -1.56 9.08 -12.14
CA ASN A 234 -0.80 9.17 -13.39
C ASN A 234 0.12 10.41 -13.48
N ALA A 235 0.78 10.77 -12.38
CA ALA A 235 1.65 11.95 -12.29
C ALA A 235 0.92 13.26 -12.68
N THR A 236 -0.32 13.39 -12.24
CA THR A 236 -1.18 14.51 -12.61
C THR A 236 -0.76 15.79 -11.90
N LYS A 237 -1.06 16.94 -12.51
CA LYS A 237 -0.74 18.24 -11.91
C LYS A 237 -1.50 18.48 -10.62
N ALA A 238 -2.80 18.15 -10.55
CA ALA A 238 -3.57 18.37 -9.32
C ALA A 238 -3.23 17.33 -8.24
N GLY A 239 -2.91 16.10 -8.65
CA GLY A 239 -2.66 14.99 -7.76
C GLY A 239 -3.95 14.34 -7.25
N THR A 240 -3.81 13.06 -6.90
CA THR A 240 -4.83 12.27 -6.21
C THR A 240 -4.51 12.19 -4.73
N PHE A 241 -5.45 12.52 -3.87
CA PHE A 241 -5.25 12.52 -2.42
C PHE A 241 -6.16 11.52 -1.72
N MET A 242 -5.62 10.76 -0.77
CA MET A 242 -6.40 9.85 0.07
C MET A 242 -6.69 10.49 1.42
N LYS A 243 -7.94 10.40 1.90
CA LYS A 243 -8.31 10.89 3.22
C LYS A 243 -7.61 10.09 4.32
N ILE A 244 -7.07 10.78 5.31
CA ILE A 244 -6.62 10.19 6.56
C ILE A 244 -7.86 10.07 7.46
N LYS A 245 -8.22 8.83 7.84
CA LYS A 245 -9.37 8.56 8.70
C LYS A 245 -9.03 8.94 10.15
N LYS A 246 -9.99 9.47 10.91
CA LYS A 246 -9.78 9.73 12.35
C LYS A 246 -9.42 8.47 13.15
N ASP A 247 -9.87 7.30 12.74
CA ASP A 247 -9.63 6.09 13.54
C ASP A 247 -8.33 5.37 13.12
N ASN A 248 -7.59 5.94 12.16
CA ASN A 248 -6.40 5.31 11.59
C ASN A 248 -5.24 6.31 11.47
N LEU A 249 -4.28 6.20 12.40
CA LEU A 249 -3.05 6.97 12.36
C LEU A 249 -2.22 6.60 11.14
N ARG A 250 -1.76 7.60 10.41
CA ARG A 250 -0.96 7.38 9.22
C ARG A 250 0.48 7.76 9.45
N ILE A 251 1.40 6.82 9.21
CA ILE A 251 2.84 7.09 9.30
C ILE A 251 3.21 8.14 8.25
N MET A 252 3.87 9.20 8.70
CA MET A 252 4.39 10.25 7.83
C MET A 252 5.67 9.79 7.14
N GLN A 253 5.76 10.08 5.85
CA GLN A 253 6.91 9.72 5.03
C GLN A 253 7.57 10.96 4.41
N LEU A 254 8.87 10.85 4.16
CA LEU A 254 9.67 11.90 3.53
C LEU A 254 9.12 12.25 2.14
N HIS A 255 9.08 13.55 1.83
CA HIS A 255 8.60 14.11 0.57
C HIS A 255 7.13 13.84 0.23
N TYR A 256 6.31 13.43 1.19
CA TYR A 256 4.87 13.40 0.97
C TYR A 256 4.26 14.79 1.13
N THR A 257 3.25 15.05 0.30
CA THR A 257 2.41 16.24 0.37
C THR A 257 1.09 15.90 1.06
N TYR A 258 0.67 16.77 1.95
CA TYR A 258 -0.60 16.71 2.64
C TYR A 258 -1.43 17.93 2.28
N LEU A 259 -2.74 17.73 2.17
CA LEU A 259 -3.74 18.76 1.93
C LEU A 259 -4.61 18.85 3.18
N ILE A 260 -4.72 20.06 3.72
CA ILE A 260 -5.64 20.41 4.79
C ILE A 260 -6.60 21.49 4.30
N GLY A 261 -7.85 21.43 4.77
CA GLY A 261 -8.87 22.33 4.28
C GLY A 261 -9.21 22.10 2.81
N ALA A 262 -9.50 23.17 2.06
CA ALA A 262 -9.85 23.05 0.64
C ALA A 262 -8.61 22.96 -0.26
N ASP A 263 -7.60 23.78 0.01
CA ASP A 263 -6.52 24.15 -0.91
C ASP A 263 -5.18 24.45 -0.21
N THR A 264 -5.03 24.12 1.08
CA THR A 264 -3.80 24.41 1.82
C THR A 264 -2.90 23.19 1.90
N TYR A 265 -1.69 23.30 1.34
CA TYR A 265 -0.75 22.18 1.26
C TYR A 265 0.44 22.37 2.19
N PHE A 266 0.92 21.27 2.75
CA PHE A 266 2.26 21.21 3.31
C PHE A 266 3.00 19.95 2.86
N GLN A 267 4.32 20.02 2.88
CA GLN A 267 5.20 18.98 2.37
C GLN A 267 6.27 18.62 3.39
N VAL A 268 6.49 17.32 3.61
CA VAL A 268 7.53 16.84 4.52
C VAL A 268 8.89 16.96 3.83
N ILE A 269 9.75 17.84 4.35
CA ILE A 269 11.06 18.16 3.77
C ILE A 269 12.15 17.28 4.39
N GLU A 270 12.12 17.06 5.70
CA GLU A 270 13.05 16.19 6.41
C GLU A 270 12.31 15.44 7.53
N ILE A 271 12.73 14.21 7.80
CA ILE A 271 12.18 13.40 8.88
C ILE A 271 13.29 12.57 9.52
N LYS A 272 13.40 12.66 10.84
CA LYS A 272 14.23 11.79 11.67
C LYS A 272 13.35 11.19 12.76
N SER A 273 13.17 9.87 12.71
CA SER A 273 12.25 9.16 13.62
C SER A 273 12.98 8.31 14.64
N LYS A 274 13.98 7.53 14.21
CA LYS A 274 14.68 6.54 15.03
C LYS A 274 16.09 7.02 15.39
N SER A 275 16.55 6.62 16.58
CA SER A 275 17.93 6.85 16.99
C SER A 275 18.88 6.16 16.03
N THR A 276 19.83 6.93 15.53
CA THR A 276 20.97 6.35 14.83
C THR A 276 21.88 5.82 15.93
N GLN A 277 22.10 4.50 16.03
CA GLN A 277 22.89 3.85 17.09
C GLN A 277 24.39 4.22 17.07
N MET A 278 24.74 5.50 16.92
CA MET A 278 26.09 6.04 17.00
C MET A 278 26.47 6.16 18.47
N LYS A 279 27.06 5.10 19.02
CA LYS A 279 27.30 4.90 20.46
C LYS A 279 28.28 5.88 21.15
N PHE A 280 28.85 6.92 20.51
CA PHE A 280 30.10 7.51 21.04
C PHE A 280 30.26 9.04 21.23
N LYS A 281 29.29 9.95 20.99
CA LYS A 281 29.52 11.40 21.25
C LYS A 281 28.27 12.22 21.67
N LYS A 282 27.62 11.90 22.79
CA LYS A 282 26.32 12.52 23.17
C LYS A 282 26.34 14.03 23.51
N ASN A 283 27.32 14.55 24.28
CA ASN A 283 27.20 15.92 24.82
C ASN A 283 27.64 17.04 23.86
N LYS A 284 28.66 16.82 23.01
CA LYS A 284 29.04 17.82 21.99
C LYS A 284 27.99 17.98 20.90
N ASP A 285 27.08 17.01 20.77
CA ASP A 285 26.04 16.97 19.74
C ASP A 285 24.89 17.95 20.05
N LEU A 286 24.53 18.12 21.33
CA LEU A 286 23.33 18.88 21.71
C LEU A 286 23.47 20.40 21.47
N ASN A 287 24.56 21.02 21.92
CA ASN A 287 24.79 22.45 21.66
C ASN A 287 24.91 22.74 20.16
N GLN A 288 25.47 21.79 19.40
CA GLN A 288 25.57 21.92 17.95
C GLN A 288 24.22 21.75 17.26
N PHE A 289 23.33 20.92 17.80
CA PHE A 289 21.95 20.80 17.37
C PHE A 289 21.18 22.12 17.54
N TYR A 290 21.25 22.77 18.70
CA TYR A 290 20.61 24.08 18.89
C TYR A 290 21.20 25.16 18.00
N ASN A 291 22.51 25.13 17.77
CA ASN A 291 23.15 25.99 16.77
C ASN A 291 22.59 25.77 15.35
N ALA A 292 22.28 24.52 14.97
CA ALA A 292 21.66 24.22 13.69
C ALA A 292 20.20 24.72 13.62
N LEU A 293 19.44 24.59 14.71
CA LEU A 293 18.08 25.12 14.80
C LEU A 293 18.03 26.65 14.73
N ALA A 294 18.90 27.34 15.48
CA ALA A 294 19.02 28.80 15.44
C ALA A 294 19.32 29.30 14.02
N LYS A 295 20.18 28.58 13.28
CA LYS A 295 20.46 28.88 11.87
C LYS A 295 19.25 28.67 10.97
N GLU A 296 18.49 27.59 11.14
CA GLU A 296 17.26 27.36 10.36
C GLU A 296 16.21 28.45 10.66
N HIS A 297 16.08 28.87 11.92
CA HIS A 297 15.21 29.98 12.30
C HIS A 297 15.64 31.30 11.64
N LEU A 298 16.90 31.71 11.81
CA LEU A 298 17.40 33.00 11.30
C LEU A 298 17.45 33.08 9.77
N LYS A 299 17.87 31.99 9.09
CA LYS A 299 18.05 32.03 7.62
C LYS A 299 16.75 31.86 6.84
N LYS A 300 15.81 31.05 7.36
CA LYS A 300 14.60 30.65 6.63
C LYS A 300 13.31 31.12 7.29
N GLY A 301 13.38 31.78 8.44
CA GLY A 301 12.20 32.11 9.24
C GLY A 301 11.47 30.87 9.75
N THR A 302 12.18 29.75 9.91
CA THR A 302 11.57 28.48 10.33
C THR A 302 11.07 28.58 11.77
N LYS A 303 9.82 28.20 12.00
CA LYS A 303 9.21 28.12 13.34
C LYS A 303 9.58 26.78 13.99
N ILE A 304 10.06 26.82 15.22
CA ILE A 304 10.52 25.64 15.97
C ILE A 304 9.51 25.32 17.06
N HIS A 305 9.13 24.04 17.17
CA HIS A 305 8.11 23.53 18.07
C HIS A 305 8.61 22.33 18.87
N GLY A 306 8.05 22.10 20.05
CA GLY A 306 8.33 20.90 20.86
C GLY A 306 9.62 20.96 21.69
N LEU A 307 10.20 22.15 21.86
CA LEU A 307 11.26 22.38 22.84
C LEU A 307 10.65 22.54 24.24
N THR A 308 11.35 22.05 25.25
CA THR A 308 11.09 22.41 26.65
C THR A 308 11.41 23.89 26.90
N LEU A 309 10.99 24.43 28.04
CA LEU A 309 11.27 25.82 28.42
C LEU A 309 12.78 26.11 28.42
N GLU A 310 13.57 25.25 29.06
CA GLU A 310 15.03 25.38 29.15
C GLU A 310 15.70 25.33 27.77
N GLU A 311 15.29 24.39 26.92
CA GLU A 311 15.81 24.28 25.56
C GLU A 311 15.44 25.50 24.70
N ASN A 312 14.26 26.09 24.92
CA ASN A 312 13.82 27.28 24.23
C ASN A 312 14.61 28.53 24.67
N GLU A 313 14.90 28.66 25.96
CA GLU A 313 15.79 29.71 26.49
C GLU A 313 17.19 29.58 25.88
N GLN A 314 17.74 28.37 25.82
CA GLN A 314 19.03 28.10 25.18
C GLN A 314 19.02 28.48 23.70
N LEU A 315 17.96 28.13 22.97
CA LEU A 315 17.80 28.51 21.56
C LEU A 315 17.76 30.03 21.39
N ASN A 316 17.02 30.74 22.25
CA ASN A 316 16.88 32.20 22.20
C ASN A 316 18.21 32.92 22.49
N LEU A 317 19.00 32.43 23.43
CA LEU A 317 20.35 32.95 23.70
C LEU A 317 21.23 32.84 22.44
N LEU A 318 21.24 31.68 21.78
CA LEU A 318 22.01 31.47 20.55
C LEU A 318 21.50 32.35 19.39
N ILE A 319 20.19 32.51 19.24
CA ILE A 319 19.60 33.40 18.22
C ILE A 319 20.07 34.85 18.44
N ASN A 320 20.06 35.33 19.70
CA ASN A 320 20.51 36.68 20.03
C ASN A 320 22.02 36.84 19.80
N GLU A 321 22.83 35.86 20.18
CA GLU A 321 24.28 35.86 19.91
C GLU A 321 24.60 35.96 18.41
N PHE A 322 23.87 35.22 17.57
CA PHE A 322 24.05 35.31 16.11
C PHE A 322 23.64 36.68 15.55
N ARG A 323 22.65 37.35 16.16
CA ARG A 323 22.22 38.69 15.75
C ARG A 323 23.23 39.76 16.17
N THR A 324 23.82 39.68 17.36
CA THR A 324 24.75 40.70 17.87
C THR A 324 26.12 40.60 17.21
N ASN A 325 26.63 39.39 16.99
CA ASN A 325 28.02 39.21 16.60
C ASN A 325 28.26 39.33 15.08
N ASN A 326 27.22 39.52 14.25
CA ASN A 326 27.29 39.49 12.78
C ASN A 326 28.07 38.28 12.22
N LEU A 327 28.21 37.22 13.03
CA LEU A 327 29.00 36.06 12.68
C LEU A 327 28.21 35.29 11.63
N ARG A 328 28.64 35.40 10.37
CA ARG A 328 28.21 34.46 9.34
C ARG A 328 28.79 33.09 9.72
N PRO A 329 27.97 32.11 10.12
CA PRO A 329 28.50 30.82 10.52
C PRO A 329 29.15 30.14 9.31
N ARG A 330 30.46 29.91 9.37
CA ARG A 330 31.25 29.32 8.27
C ARG A 330 30.92 27.84 8.00
N ILE A 331 30.32 27.14 8.97
CA ILE A 331 30.01 25.70 8.85
C ILE A 331 28.49 25.48 8.79
N SER A 332 28.03 24.84 7.72
CA SER A 332 26.65 24.39 7.52
C SER A 332 26.39 23.06 8.22
N ASN A 333 26.13 23.13 9.52
CA ASN A 333 25.65 21.97 10.27
C ASN A 333 24.25 21.59 9.77
N LYS A 334 24.08 20.34 9.32
CA LYS A 334 22.78 19.81 8.87
C LYS A 334 22.07 19.14 10.03
N LEU A 335 20.77 19.36 10.19
CA LEU A 335 19.98 18.79 11.30
C LEU A 335 20.04 17.25 11.36
N ASN A 336 20.14 16.60 10.20
CA ASN A 336 20.18 15.14 10.09
C ASN A 336 21.42 14.50 10.75
N GLN A 337 22.44 15.28 11.07
CA GLN A 337 23.68 14.82 11.73
C GLN A 337 23.48 14.53 13.22
N TYR A 338 22.46 15.11 13.86
CA TYR A 338 22.25 15.08 15.31
C TYR A 338 21.28 13.99 15.72
N ASP A 339 21.54 13.25 16.81
CA ASP A 339 20.64 12.18 17.29
C ASP A 339 19.44 12.71 18.10
N ARG A 340 18.57 13.48 17.45
CA ARG A 340 17.30 13.93 18.00
C ARG A 340 16.19 13.71 16.97
N PRO A 341 15.01 13.16 17.34
CA PRO A 341 13.93 13.00 16.40
C PRO A 341 13.32 14.36 16.09
N TYR A 342 13.14 14.62 14.80
CA TYR A 342 12.52 15.85 14.32
C TYR A 342 11.72 15.59 13.04
N LEU A 343 10.71 16.40 12.82
CA LEU A 343 9.94 16.46 11.59
C LEU A 343 10.00 17.89 11.07
N LYS A 344 10.41 18.06 9.83
CA LYS A 344 10.42 19.37 9.16
C LYS A 344 9.47 19.33 7.99
N PHE A 345 8.52 20.26 7.95
CA PHE A 345 7.69 20.47 6.80
C PHE A 345 7.65 21.94 6.38
N SER A 346 7.13 22.18 5.18
CA SER A 346 6.95 23.51 4.61
C SER A 346 5.52 23.68 4.13
N PHE A 347 4.86 24.77 4.52
CA PHE A 347 3.59 25.19 3.95
C PHE A 347 3.82 25.92 2.63
N ASN A 348 2.95 25.63 1.67
CA ASN A 348 2.76 26.48 0.50
C ASN A 348 1.37 27.10 0.62
N SER A 349 1.31 28.33 1.13
CA SER A 349 0.06 29.07 1.28
C SER A 349 0.02 30.17 0.21
N ALA A 350 -0.92 30.03 -0.73
CA ALA A 350 -1.13 31.01 -1.80
C ALA A 350 -1.48 32.40 -1.25
N SER A 351 -2.14 32.48 -0.09
CA SER A 351 -2.56 33.76 0.49
C SER A 351 -1.43 34.58 1.09
N VAL A 352 -0.29 33.96 1.45
CA VAL A 352 0.80 34.66 2.15
C VAL A 352 2.00 34.94 1.23
N ASN A 353 2.03 34.39 0.00
CA ASN A 353 3.19 34.44 -0.91
C ASN A 353 4.54 34.08 -0.24
N GLN A 354 4.50 33.47 0.95
CA GLN A 354 5.65 33.17 1.76
C GLN A 354 5.58 31.71 2.17
N ILE A 355 6.65 31.00 1.86
CA ILE A 355 6.85 29.62 2.28
C ILE A 355 7.18 29.64 3.77
N GLN A 356 6.27 29.12 4.61
CA GLN A 356 6.52 28.98 6.05
C GLN A 356 7.03 27.57 6.34
N SER A 357 8.23 27.49 6.91
CA SER A 357 8.81 26.21 7.35
C SER A 357 8.58 26.01 8.84
N HIS A 358 8.32 24.77 9.24
CA HIS A 358 8.15 24.36 10.63
C HIS A 358 9.01 23.15 10.94
N ILE A 359 9.61 23.14 12.13
CA ILE A 359 10.35 21.99 12.68
C ILE A 359 9.70 21.61 14.00
N PHE A 360 9.27 20.35 14.10
CA PHE A 360 8.78 19.72 15.33
C PHE A 360 9.90 18.87 15.90
N ILE A 361 10.17 19.05 17.17
CA ILE A 361 11.19 18.31 17.90
C ILE A 361 10.47 17.44 18.91
N ALA A 362 10.87 16.18 18.99
CA ALA A 362 10.34 15.25 19.97
C ALA A 362 11.50 14.66 20.81
N ASN A 363 11.14 13.92 21.84
CA ASN A 363 12.06 13.08 22.61
C ASN A 363 11.84 11.63 22.25
N TYR A 364 12.91 10.84 22.14
CA TYR A 364 12.79 9.39 21.96
C TYR A 364 11.95 8.79 23.10
N ASP A 365 11.14 7.80 22.75
CA ASP A 365 10.29 7.05 23.69
C ASP A 365 9.27 7.90 24.49
N GLN A 366 9.08 9.17 24.12
CA GLN A 366 8.04 10.04 24.68
C GLN A 366 7.02 10.40 23.60
N GLU A 367 5.73 10.32 23.96
CA GLU A 367 4.67 10.77 23.06
C GLU A 367 4.65 12.31 23.01
N SER A 368 4.60 12.87 21.80
CA SER A 368 4.47 14.30 21.57
C SER A 368 3.37 14.55 20.55
N VAL A 369 2.48 15.51 20.84
CA VAL A 369 1.33 15.82 19.99
C VAL A 369 1.34 17.30 19.64
N PHE A 370 1.35 17.59 18.34
CA PHE A 370 1.31 18.94 17.79
C PHE A 370 0.03 19.14 16.99
N LYS A 371 -0.62 20.27 17.16
CA LYS A 371 -1.92 20.59 16.56
C LYS A 371 -1.75 21.58 15.43
N ILE A 372 -2.41 21.30 14.32
CA ILE A 372 -2.53 22.20 13.17
C ILE A 372 -4.00 22.61 13.05
N GLY A 373 -4.27 23.89 12.89
CA GLY A 373 -5.64 24.39 12.72
C GLY A 373 -5.72 25.90 12.68
N ARG A 374 -6.92 26.46 12.55
CA ARG A 374 -7.12 27.92 12.59
C ARG A 374 -7.25 28.50 14.01
N SER A 375 -7.37 27.65 15.04
CA SER A 375 -7.46 28.11 16.43
C SER A 375 -6.12 28.65 16.92
N GLN A 376 -6.16 29.63 17.82
CA GLN A 376 -4.96 30.14 18.51
C GLN A 376 -4.34 29.11 19.46
N GLU A 377 -5.09 28.07 19.82
CA GLU A 377 -4.62 26.96 20.67
C GLU A 377 -3.76 25.94 19.89
N CYS A 378 -3.60 26.10 18.58
CA CYS A 378 -2.81 25.19 17.74
C CYS A 378 -1.34 25.64 17.70
N ASP A 379 -0.41 24.69 17.75
CA ASP A 379 1.03 24.94 17.57
C ASP A 379 1.31 25.57 16.19
N VAL A 380 0.54 25.15 15.19
CA VAL A 380 0.56 25.74 13.85
C VAL A 380 -0.80 26.34 13.54
N ILE A 381 -0.82 27.67 13.53
CA ILE A 381 -2.00 28.46 13.21
C ILE A 381 -2.05 28.70 11.70
N VAL A 382 -3.10 28.21 11.07
CA VAL A 382 -3.41 28.42 9.65
C VAL A 382 -4.69 29.24 9.56
N ASN A 383 -4.56 30.55 9.35
CA ASN A 383 -5.68 31.49 9.37
C ASN A 383 -6.48 31.47 8.05
N ILE A 384 -7.09 30.32 7.73
CA ILE A 384 -7.88 30.10 6.51
C ILE A 384 -9.23 29.50 6.91
N ASN A 385 -10.33 30.02 6.36
CA ASN A 385 -11.69 29.61 6.74
C ASN A 385 -12.02 28.16 6.37
N THR A 386 -11.35 27.62 5.35
CA THR A 386 -11.49 26.22 4.94
C THR A 386 -10.73 25.27 5.86
N VAL A 387 -9.89 25.77 6.78
CA VAL A 387 -9.18 24.95 7.76
C VAL A 387 -9.98 24.92 9.07
N SER A 388 -10.20 23.73 9.62
CA SER A 388 -10.94 23.56 10.87
C SER A 388 -10.19 24.18 12.06
N ARG A 389 -10.91 24.49 13.15
CA ARG A 389 -10.28 25.04 14.37
C ARG A 389 -9.14 24.14 14.86
N ARG A 390 -9.35 22.83 14.83
CA ARG A 390 -8.36 21.78 15.07
C ARG A 390 -8.48 20.81 13.89
N GLN A 391 -7.57 20.91 12.95
CA GLN A 391 -7.67 20.29 11.62
C GLN A 391 -6.95 18.95 11.57
N ALA A 392 -5.75 18.88 12.11
CA ALA A 392 -4.95 17.67 12.13
C ALA A 392 -4.04 17.67 13.35
N GLN A 393 -3.61 16.47 13.75
CA GLN A 393 -2.58 16.27 14.77
C GLN A 393 -1.37 15.57 14.16
N ILE A 394 -0.18 16.04 14.49
CA ILE A 394 1.08 15.36 14.25
C ILE A 394 1.52 14.74 15.56
N ILE A 395 1.72 13.44 15.55
CA ILE A 395 1.97 12.64 16.75
C ILE A 395 3.31 11.94 16.57
N TYR A 396 4.25 12.17 17.48
CA TYR A 396 5.43 11.34 17.60
C TYR A 396 5.17 10.30 18.70
N LYS A 397 5.27 9.01 18.37
CA LYS A 397 5.19 7.91 19.35
C LYS A 397 5.86 6.67 18.80
N ASN A 398 6.30 5.76 19.68
CA ASN A 398 6.99 4.53 19.26
C ASN A 398 8.15 4.78 18.27
N ASN A 399 8.83 5.92 18.44
CA ASN A 399 9.91 6.38 17.55
C ASN A 399 9.51 6.55 16.07
N GLU A 400 8.25 6.92 15.82
CA GLU A 400 7.69 7.19 14.50
C GLU A 400 6.79 8.43 14.51
N TRP A 401 6.75 9.15 13.39
CA TRP A 401 5.87 10.30 13.19
C TRP A 401 4.60 9.87 12.48
N PHE A 402 3.46 10.28 13.03
CA PHE A 402 2.13 10.00 12.52
C PHE A 402 1.36 11.29 12.27
N ILE A 403 0.40 11.22 11.35
CA ILE A 403 -0.62 12.25 11.15
C ILE A 403 -2.00 11.66 11.37
N HIS A 404 -2.88 12.49 11.90
CA HIS A 404 -4.25 12.17 12.29
C HIS A 404 -5.19 13.30 11.86
N ASP A 405 -6.40 12.97 11.41
CA ASP A 405 -7.41 13.96 11.02
C ASP A 405 -8.30 14.35 12.20
N GLY A 406 -8.49 15.66 12.38
CA GLY A 406 -9.33 16.22 13.43
C GLY A 406 -8.67 16.17 14.80
N GLU A 407 -9.49 16.07 15.85
CA GLU A 407 -9.02 15.91 17.22
C GLU A 407 -10.06 15.13 18.06
N GLY A 408 -9.57 14.13 18.81
CA GLY A 408 -10.42 13.27 19.62
C GLY A 408 -11.42 12.50 18.75
N ILE A 409 -12.72 12.70 18.98
CA ILE A 409 -13.80 11.96 18.31
C ILE A 409 -14.26 12.67 17.01
N ARG A 410 -13.88 13.95 16.83
CA ARG A 410 -14.37 14.81 15.75
C ARG A 410 -13.37 14.82 14.58
N GLU A 411 -13.87 14.51 13.38
CA GLU A 411 -13.15 14.74 12.12
C GLU A 411 -13.08 16.23 11.81
N SER A 412 -12.10 16.59 10.97
CA SER A 412 -12.08 17.94 10.42
C SER A 412 -13.17 18.11 9.35
N ALA A 413 -13.72 19.33 9.22
CA ALA A 413 -14.86 19.57 8.32
C ALA A 413 -14.55 19.26 6.85
N ASN A 414 -13.30 19.49 6.45
CA ASN A 414 -12.85 19.36 5.06
C ASN A 414 -11.91 18.16 4.85
N GLY A 415 -11.67 17.37 5.90
CA GLY A 415 -10.72 16.27 5.91
C GLY A 415 -9.26 16.70 5.82
N THR A 416 -8.38 15.80 6.23
CA THR A 416 -6.94 15.87 6.01
C THR A 416 -6.56 14.78 5.03
N TRP A 417 -5.84 15.12 3.98
CA TRP A 417 -5.60 14.25 2.85
C TRP A 417 -4.11 14.09 2.57
N GLN A 418 -3.69 12.90 2.14
CA GLN A 418 -2.31 12.61 1.74
C GLN A 418 -2.24 12.33 0.25
N SER A 419 -1.35 13.02 -0.45
CA SER A 419 -1.06 12.78 -1.86
C SER A 419 -0.54 11.35 -2.08
N LEU A 420 -0.99 10.70 -3.16
CA LEU A 420 -0.40 9.45 -3.65
C LEU A 420 0.95 9.68 -4.31
N GLN A 421 1.17 10.86 -4.88
CA GLN A 421 2.45 11.24 -5.49
C GLN A 421 3.44 11.73 -4.42
N ASN A 422 4.71 11.46 -4.67
CA ASN A 422 5.81 12.06 -3.94
C ASN A 422 6.14 13.45 -4.52
N TYR A 423 6.39 14.43 -3.67
CA TYR A 423 6.73 15.79 -4.09
C TYR A 423 7.97 15.83 -4.99
N SER A 424 8.97 14.99 -4.72
CA SER A 424 10.18 14.96 -5.55
C SER A 424 9.88 14.51 -6.98
N SER A 425 8.93 13.58 -7.17
CA SER A 425 8.55 13.10 -8.51
C SER A 425 7.80 14.13 -9.35
N ARG A 426 7.09 15.08 -8.73
CA ARG A 426 6.24 16.05 -9.44
C ARG A 426 7.04 17.08 -10.24
N ASN A 427 8.28 17.36 -9.83
CA ASN A 427 9.14 18.35 -10.46
C ASN A 427 10.07 17.76 -11.54
N HIS A 428 10.07 16.43 -11.73
CA HIS A 428 10.85 15.82 -12.80
C HIS A 428 10.11 15.88 -14.13
N GLU A 429 10.83 16.16 -15.22
CA GLU A 429 10.28 16.22 -16.58
C GLU A 429 9.62 14.89 -17.00
N LYS A 430 10.09 13.76 -16.45
CA LYS A 430 9.52 12.44 -16.69
C LYS A 430 8.38 12.17 -15.71
N LYS A 431 7.15 12.36 -16.19
CA LYS A 431 5.91 11.93 -15.53
C LYS A 431 5.98 10.44 -15.16
N THR A 432 6.18 10.13 -13.89
CA THR A 432 6.23 8.76 -13.37
C THR A 432 4.99 8.50 -12.52
N GLN A 433 4.26 7.43 -12.81
CA GLN A 433 3.07 7.05 -12.04
C GLN A 433 3.41 6.84 -10.56
N SER A 434 2.46 7.14 -9.68
CA SER A 434 2.64 6.87 -8.26
C SER A 434 2.74 5.38 -7.97
N LYS A 435 3.35 5.03 -6.84
CA LYS A 435 3.27 3.66 -6.33
C LYS A 435 1.79 3.28 -6.09
N PRO A 436 1.40 2.02 -6.37
CA PRO A 436 0.04 1.54 -6.08
C PRO A 436 -0.28 1.64 -4.59
N SER A 437 -1.42 2.26 -4.27
CA SER A 437 -1.95 2.35 -2.91
C SER A 437 -3.12 1.39 -2.74
N LEU A 438 -3.08 0.54 -1.73
CA LEU A 438 -4.19 -0.38 -1.44
C LEU A 438 -5.47 0.42 -1.13
N ILE A 439 -6.59 -0.03 -1.70
CA ILE A 439 -7.91 0.54 -1.44
C ILE A 439 -8.57 -0.26 -0.32
N GLU A 440 -9.07 0.48 0.66
CA GLU A 440 -9.79 -0.07 1.81
C GLU A 440 -11.29 0.24 1.71
N ASP A 441 -12.11 -0.51 2.45
CA ASP A 441 -13.52 -0.17 2.61
C ASP A 441 -13.69 1.21 3.26
N GLN A 442 -14.69 1.95 2.78
CA GLN A 442 -14.97 3.34 3.15
C GLN A 442 -13.78 4.28 2.91
N MET A 443 -12.85 3.93 2.03
CA MET A 443 -11.77 4.85 1.63
C MET A 443 -12.35 6.00 0.81
N GLU A 444 -11.92 7.21 1.14
CA GLU A 444 -12.27 8.43 0.40
C GLU A 444 -11.02 8.96 -0.30
N VAL A 445 -11.19 9.33 -1.57
CA VAL A 445 -10.15 9.88 -2.44
C VAL A 445 -10.62 11.19 -3.03
N LYS A 446 -9.80 12.23 -2.93
CA LYS A 446 -10.04 13.54 -3.50
C LYS A 446 -9.24 13.75 -4.78
N ILE A 447 -9.94 14.17 -5.82
CA ILE A 447 -9.38 14.62 -7.10
C ILE A 447 -10.07 15.94 -7.47
N SER A 448 -9.33 17.05 -7.33
CA SER A 448 -9.92 18.39 -7.41
C SER A 448 -11.09 18.50 -6.42
N ASP A 449 -12.26 18.98 -6.87
CA ASP A 449 -13.49 19.08 -6.09
C ASP A 449 -14.30 17.78 -6.04
N ASN A 450 -13.84 16.68 -6.64
CA ASN A 450 -14.52 15.40 -6.61
C ASN A 450 -13.98 14.57 -5.45
N ILE A 451 -14.90 14.00 -4.67
CA ILE A 451 -14.59 12.96 -3.71
C ILE A 451 -15.15 11.64 -4.25
N ILE A 452 -14.29 10.63 -4.28
CA ILE A 452 -14.60 9.27 -4.69
C ILE A 452 -14.58 8.41 -3.42
N LYS A 453 -15.67 7.70 -3.15
CA LYS A 453 -15.79 6.80 -2.01
C LYS A 453 -15.96 5.36 -2.48
N PHE A 454 -15.18 4.47 -1.89
CA PHE A 454 -15.20 3.03 -2.18
C PHE A 454 -15.93 2.28 -1.06
N ASP A 455 -17.09 1.70 -1.37
CA ASP A 455 -17.87 0.88 -0.45
C ASP A 455 -17.78 -0.60 -0.85
N PHE A 456 -17.21 -1.45 0.00
CA PHE A 456 -17.03 -2.87 -0.27
C PHE A 456 -18.27 -3.65 0.22
N VAL A 457 -18.97 -4.30 -0.71
CA VAL A 457 -20.20 -5.06 -0.41
C VAL A 457 -19.94 -6.56 -0.59
N ASN A 458 -20.44 -7.38 0.33
CA ASN A 458 -20.34 -8.85 0.33
C ASN A 458 -18.93 -9.45 0.30
N PHE A 459 -17.87 -8.72 0.61
CA PHE A 459 -16.49 -9.25 0.68
C PHE A 459 -16.21 -10.18 1.87
N GLY A 460 -17.24 -10.64 2.60
CA GLY A 460 -17.09 -11.52 3.75
C GLY A 460 -16.37 -10.88 4.96
N VAL A 461 -15.96 -9.62 4.85
CA VAL A 461 -15.41 -8.84 5.96
C VAL A 461 -16.58 -8.38 6.82
N THR A 462 -17.08 -9.28 7.65
CA THR A 462 -17.83 -8.89 8.83
C THR A 462 -16.95 -7.89 9.59
N LYS A 463 -17.45 -6.66 9.77
CA LYS A 463 -16.98 -5.69 10.78
C LYS A 463 -16.35 -6.49 11.91
N LYS A 464 -15.04 -6.35 12.19
CA LYS A 464 -14.29 -7.14 13.20
C LYS A 464 -15.26 -7.58 14.30
N ARG A 465 -15.87 -8.76 14.16
CA ARG A 465 -16.89 -9.19 15.11
C ARG A 465 -16.03 -9.51 16.31
N LYS A 466 -16.12 -8.69 17.37
CA LYS A 466 -15.58 -9.09 18.66
C LYS A 466 -16.11 -10.51 18.87
N LEU A 467 -15.20 -11.45 19.12
CA LEU A 467 -15.55 -12.84 19.37
C LEU A 467 -16.58 -12.82 20.50
N ASN A 468 -17.86 -12.96 20.17
CA ASN A 468 -18.94 -12.89 21.13
C ASN A 468 -19.38 -14.32 21.43
N GLN A 469 -19.98 -14.52 22.60
CA GLN A 469 -20.37 -15.86 23.07
C GLN A 469 -21.24 -16.60 22.05
N ALA A 470 -22.04 -15.89 21.25
CA ALA A 470 -22.83 -16.48 20.16
C ALA A 470 -21.95 -17.16 19.10
N LEU A 471 -20.86 -16.52 18.66
CA LEU A 471 -19.95 -17.11 17.67
C LEU A 471 -19.13 -18.27 18.27
N ILE A 472 -18.89 -18.26 19.59
CA ILE A 472 -18.30 -19.39 20.30
C ILE A 472 -19.29 -20.57 20.34
N GLN A 473 -20.56 -20.32 20.64
CA GLN A 473 -21.60 -21.36 20.64
C GLN A 473 -21.82 -21.96 19.25
N ASP A 474 -21.85 -21.13 18.20
CA ASP A 474 -21.94 -21.58 16.79
C ASP A 474 -20.74 -22.41 16.34
N LEU A 475 -19.57 -22.25 16.97
CA LEU A 475 -18.37 -23.05 16.69
C LEU A 475 -18.32 -24.37 17.50
N LEU A 476 -19.09 -24.46 18.58
CA LEU A 476 -19.19 -25.65 19.44
C LEU A 476 -20.30 -26.61 19.00
N GLN A 477 -21.20 -26.17 18.13
CA GLN A 477 -22.23 -26.99 17.46
C GLN A 477 -21.75 -27.44 16.07
#